data_AF-N1PUH7-F1
#
_entry.id   AF-N1PUH7-F1
#
_cell.length_a   1.000
_cell.length_b   1.000
_cell.length_c   1.000
_cell.angle_alpha   90.00
_cell.angle_beta   90.00
_cell.angle_gamma   90.00
#
_symmetry.space_group_name_H-M   'P 1'
#
loop_
_entity.id
_entity.type
_entity.pdbx_description
1 polymer ?
#
loop_
_entity_poly.entity_id
_entity_poly.type
_entity_poly.pdbx_seq_one_letter_code
_entity_poly.pdbx_strand_id
1 'polypeptide(L)'
;MFLFRIYRIASPGSFSSITGCRTTQRRLLSHISVPVPRSTELEVESKFNVTALLRSRLDGRYPRNEHLNTSLAAATSLLKFTRQPDKLINDQYFDDDDTLCSRGIWVRRRIERTLLSRDFPFQVPVKRSLEWEAKIRVGGDCQSSQFEEVVGEEAVMNLVKQHVSDLASLHKVVDINTLRKAWTVREHVERALADREQRMMVVIDSSTAGGTVVRGPEEESAFHHMVGEVELTLDLELGEDGTKNVMAKRAAAELMKTELDMFMKRNSSLFPTRPAPVGKLTAYFAWKQRQDDRLQ
;
A
#
# COMPACT_ATOMS: atom_id res chain seq x y z
N MET A 1 32.46 -15.63 0.81
CA MET A 1 32.38 -14.79 -0.41
C MET A 1 31.19 -15.25 -1.24
N PHE A 2 30.00 -14.71 -0.96
CA PHE A 2 28.79 -14.90 -1.79
C PHE A 2 28.33 -13.53 -2.24
N LEU A 3 27.94 -13.38 -3.51
CA LEU A 3 27.57 -12.09 -4.09
C LEU A 3 26.06 -11.84 -4.06
N PHE A 4 25.73 -10.58 -3.79
CA PHE A 4 24.40 -9.98 -3.77
C PHE A 4 23.42 -10.48 -4.84
N ARG A 5 22.18 -10.72 -4.42
CA ARG A 5 21.01 -10.74 -5.32
C ARG A 5 20.30 -9.37 -5.28
N ILE A 6 20.90 -8.39 -5.95
CA ILE A 6 20.29 -7.05 -6.09
C ILE A 6 18.93 -7.18 -6.80
N TYR A 7 17.89 -6.54 -6.25
CA TYR A 7 16.55 -6.46 -6.85
C TYR A 7 16.61 -5.80 -8.23
N ARG A 8 16.68 -6.61 -9.29
CA ARG A 8 16.66 -6.15 -10.68
C ARG A 8 15.26 -6.37 -11.26
N ILE A 9 14.44 -5.32 -11.24
CA ILE A 9 13.12 -5.32 -11.88
C ILE A 9 13.32 -5.60 -13.37
N ALA A 10 12.74 -6.69 -13.87
CA ALA A 10 12.87 -7.10 -15.28
C ALA A 10 11.87 -6.33 -16.16
N SER A 11 12.37 -5.73 -17.24
CA SER A 11 11.52 -5.15 -18.30
C SER A 11 10.90 -6.25 -19.17
N PRO A 12 9.69 -6.05 -19.72
CA PRO A 12 9.00 -7.09 -20.49
C PRO A 12 9.64 -7.31 -21.86
N GLY A 13 10.12 -8.53 -22.11
CA GLY A 13 10.66 -8.98 -23.40
C GLY A 13 9.68 -9.89 -24.15
N SER A 14 9.55 -9.67 -25.45
CA SER A 14 8.75 -10.41 -26.43
C SER A 14 8.64 -11.93 -26.23
N PHE A 15 7.42 -12.46 -26.20
CA PHE A 15 7.16 -13.87 -26.48
C PHE A 15 7.16 -14.14 -27.99
N SER A 16 7.93 -15.13 -28.43
CA SER A 16 7.94 -15.63 -29.81
C SER A 16 7.37 -17.05 -29.87
N SER A 17 6.73 -17.38 -31.00
CA SER A 17 6.08 -18.68 -31.22
C SER A 17 7.07 -19.86 -31.25
N ILE A 18 6.75 -20.94 -30.54
CA ILE A 18 7.21 -22.30 -30.88
C ILE A 18 5.99 -23.23 -30.83
N THR A 19 5.85 -24.07 -31.85
CA THR A 19 4.68 -24.94 -32.06
C THR A 19 4.93 -26.40 -31.69
N GLY A 20 3.97 -27.01 -31.00
CA GLY A 20 3.51 -28.37 -31.33
C GLY A 20 4.11 -29.53 -30.54
N CYS A 21 3.28 -30.14 -29.69
CA CYS A 21 3.28 -31.59 -29.47
C CYS A 21 1.85 -32.07 -29.12
N ARG A 22 1.44 -33.22 -29.67
CA ARG A 22 0.26 -34.03 -29.27
C ARG A 22 0.85 -35.37 -28.74
N THR A 23 0.27 -36.20 -27.87
CA THR A 23 -1.12 -36.47 -27.40
C THR A 23 -0.96 -37.14 -25.99
N THR A 24 -1.92 -37.50 -25.12
CA THR A 24 -3.36 -37.89 -25.20
C THR A 24 -4.02 -37.83 -23.80
N GLN A 25 -5.37 -37.87 -23.73
CA GLN A 25 -6.20 -38.47 -22.65
C GLN A 25 -5.79 -38.29 -21.16
N ARG A 26 -6.63 -37.68 -20.31
CA ARG A 26 -7.92 -38.25 -19.85
C ARG A 26 -8.93 -37.19 -19.36
N ARG A 27 -10.13 -37.64 -18.95
CA ARG A 27 -11.32 -36.87 -18.61
C ARG A 27 -11.42 -36.53 -17.11
N LEU A 28 -12.23 -35.50 -16.83
CA LEU A 28 -13.00 -35.26 -15.59
C LEU A 28 -12.21 -35.07 -14.29
N LEU A 29 -12.04 -33.80 -13.91
CA LEU A 29 -12.54 -33.33 -12.62
C LEU A 29 -13.59 -32.25 -12.88
N SER A 30 -14.68 -32.27 -12.11
CA SER A 30 -15.71 -31.23 -12.13
C SER A 30 -15.15 -29.95 -11.52
N HIS A 31 -15.24 -28.82 -12.23
CA HIS A 31 -14.95 -27.52 -11.62
C HIS A 31 -15.90 -27.28 -10.45
N ILE A 32 -15.37 -27.29 -9.23
CA ILE A 32 -16.00 -26.61 -8.11
C ILE A 32 -15.95 -25.13 -8.47
N SER A 33 -17.08 -24.56 -8.88
CA SER A 33 -17.21 -23.13 -9.13
C SER A 33 -17.18 -22.42 -7.79
N VAL A 34 -15.97 -22.12 -7.31
CA VAL A 34 -15.76 -21.12 -6.25
C VAL A 34 -16.48 -19.85 -6.73
N PRO A 35 -17.44 -19.29 -5.96
CA PRO A 35 -18.17 -18.13 -6.40
C PRO A 35 -17.19 -16.97 -6.60
N VAL A 36 -17.05 -16.50 -7.83
CA VAL A 36 -16.21 -15.35 -8.15
C VAL A 36 -16.71 -14.17 -7.32
N PRO A 37 -15.84 -13.47 -6.55
CA PRO A 37 -16.28 -12.32 -5.77
C PRO A 37 -16.85 -11.26 -6.72
N ARG A 38 -18.08 -10.82 -6.44
CA ARG A 38 -18.85 -9.92 -7.33
C ARG A 38 -18.26 -8.52 -7.43
N SER A 39 -17.37 -8.16 -6.52
CA SER A 39 -16.57 -6.95 -6.56
C SER A 39 -15.13 -7.23 -6.09
N THR A 40 -14.23 -6.30 -6.39
CA THR A 40 -12.86 -6.22 -5.87
C THR A 40 -12.57 -4.76 -5.48
N GLU A 41 -11.72 -4.53 -4.47
CA GLU A 41 -11.19 -3.19 -4.21
C GLU A 41 -9.85 -3.05 -4.96
N LEU A 42 -9.81 -2.10 -5.90
CA LEU A 42 -8.59 -1.67 -6.55
C LEU A 42 -8.02 -0.46 -5.83
N GLU A 43 -6.71 -0.49 -5.59
CA GLU A 43 -5.97 0.60 -4.97
C GLU A 43 -4.81 1.01 -5.89
N VAL A 44 -4.64 2.31 -6.09
CA VAL A 44 -3.46 2.87 -6.76
C VAL A 44 -2.84 3.91 -5.84
N GLU A 45 -1.59 3.68 -5.45
CA GLU A 45 -0.85 4.48 -4.47
C GLU A 45 0.38 5.14 -5.10
N SER A 46 0.63 6.41 -4.79
CA SER A 46 1.84 7.14 -5.20
C SER A 46 2.54 7.76 -3.99
N LYS A 47 3.81 7.40 -3.79
CA LYS A 47 4.60 7.76 -2.61
C LYS A 47 5.23 9.15 -2.72
N PHE A 48 5.46 9.80 -1.57
CA PHE A 48 6.16 11.08 -1.46
C PHE A 48 6.94 11.19 -0.14
N ASN A 49 7.90 12.13 -0.11
CA ASN A 49 8.70 12.42 1.08
C ASN A 49 7.96 13.37 2.03
N VAL A 50 7.80 12.97 3.29
CA VAL A 50 7.01 13.73 4.28
C VAL A 50 7.78 14.96 4.76
N THR A 51 7.40 16.15 4.28
CA THR A 51 8.05 17.40 4.68
C THR A 51 7.51 17.96 6.00
N ALA A 52 8.34 18.74 6.70
CA ALA A 52 7.91 19.49 7.89
C ALA A 52 6.74 20.46 7.58
N LEU A 53 6.76 21.09 6.40
CA LEU A 53 5.71 22.00 5.92
C LEU A 53 4.36 21.30 5.69
N LEU A 54 4.37 20.10 5.10
CA LEU A 54 3.15 19.33 4.92
C LEU A 54 2.57 18.89 6.27
N ARG A 55 3.42 18.39 7.19
CA ARG A 55 2.99 18.01 8.53
C ARG A 55 2.39 19.18 9.31
N SER A 56 3.02 20.36 9.32
CA SER A 56 2.50 21.51 10.06
C SER A 56 1.15 22.02 9.51
N ARG A 57 0.98 22.02 8.19
CA ARG A 57 -0.30 22.32 7.51
C ARG A 57 -1.38 21.29 7.86
N LEU A 58 -1.08 19.99 7.74
CA LEU A 58 -2.08 18.92 7.87
C LEU A 58 -2.45 18.54 9.32
N ASP A 59 -1.54 18.70 10.29
CA ASP A 59 -1.87 18.59 11.72
C ASP A 59 -2.50 19.88 12.30
N GLY A 60 -2.47 21.00 11.57
CA GLY A 60 -3.18 22.23 11.94
C GLY A 60 -2.55 23.01 13.09
N ARG A 61 -1.24 22.87 13.31
CA ARG A 61 -0.49 23.58 14.38
C ARG A 61 -0.01 24.99 13.99
N TYR A 62 -0.57 25.57 12.92
CA TYR A 62 -0.39 26.99 12.60
C TYR A 62 -1.49 27.82 13.29
N PRO A 63 -1.16 28.98 13.89
CA PRO A 63 -2.18 29.88 14.45
C PRO A 63 -3.13 30.36 13.34
N ARG A 64 -4.43 30.43 13.65
CA ARG A 64 -5.50 30.70 12.66
C ARG A 64 -5.43 32.06 11.95
N ASN A 65 -4.58 32.97 12.43
CA ASN A 65 -4.70 34.41 12.15
C ASN A 65 -3.54 35.00 11.33
N GLU A 66 -2.74 34.19 10.65
CA GLU A 66 -1.83 34.68 9.61
C GLU A 66 -2.34 34.31 8.20
N HIS A 67 -2.76 35.32 7.45
CA HIS A 67 -2.89 35.23 6.00
C HIS A 67 -1.49 35.08 5.40
N LEU A 68 -1.01 33.84 5.28
CA LEU A 68 0.27 33.50 4.67
C LEU A 68 0.26 33.82 3.16
N ASN A 69 0.55 35.08 2.85
CA ASN A 69 0.94 35.60 1.53
C ASN A 69 2.33 35.04 1.12
N THR A 70 2.46 33.71 1.12
CA THR A 70 3.46 33.02 0.32
C THR A 70 3.03 33.03 -1.14
N SER A 71 3.98 33.18 -2.05
CA SER A 71 3.75 33.24 -3.51
C SER A 71 3.42 31.87 -4.12
N LEU A 72 2.38 31.24 -3.57
CA LEU A 72 1.81 29.95 -3.96
C LEU A 72 0.28 29.90 -3.74
N ALA A 73 -0.32 30.98 -3.23
CA ALA A 73 -1.75 31.07 -2.91
C ALA A 73 -2.69 30.87 -4.12
N ALA A 74 -2.17 31.01 -5.35
CA ALA A 74 -2.90 30.74 -6.59
C ALA A 74 -3.16 29.24 -6.87
N ALA A 75 -2.48 28.31 -6.17
CA ALA A 75 -2.57 26.87 -6.43
C ALA A 75 -3.30 26.07 -5.35
N THR A 76 -3.27 26.50 -4.08
CA THR A 76 -3.75 25.69 -2.96
C THR A 76 -5.21 25.95 -2.55
N SER A 77 -5.93 26.82 -3.24
CA SER A 77 -7.34 27.15 -2.96
C SER A 77 -8.34 26.04 -3.34
N LEU A 78 -7.92 25.05 -4.14
CA LEU A 78 -8.78 24.01 -4.71
C LEU A 78 -8.79 22.69 -3.93
N LEU A 79 -7.87 22.46 -2.98
CA LEU A 79 -7.79 21.21 -2.21
C LEU A 79 -8.42 21.35 -0.81
N LYS A 80 -9.46 20.55 -0.57
CA LYS A 80 -10.09 20.40 0.76
C LYS A 80 -9.66 19.08 1.40
N PHE A 81 -9.04 19.17 2.57
CA PHE A 81 -8.57 18.02 3.36
C PHE A 81 -9.50 17.78 4.56
N THR A 82 -10.01 16.54 4.70
CA THR A 82 -10.77 16.10 5.88
C THR A 82 -9.95 15.06 6.64
N ARG A 83 -9.42 15.43 7.81
CA ARG A 83 -8.65 14.52 8.68
C ARG A 83 -9.53 13.37 9.15
N GLN A 84 -9.04 12.14 8.97
CA GLN A 84 -9.62 10.92 9.52
C GLN A 84 -9.07 10.64 10.93
N PRO A 85 -9.71 9.78 11.74
CA PRO A 85 -9.14 9.30 13.00
C PRO A 85 -7.75 8.67 12.80
N ASP A 86 -6.83 8.94 13.72
CA ASP A 86 -5.48 8.35 13.66
C ASP A 86 -5.54 6.85 14.00
N LYS A 87 -4.72 6.05 13.33
CA LYS A 87 -4.71 4.58 13.45
C LYS A 87 -3.37 4.10 13.98
N LEU A 88 -3.38 3.27 15.02
CA LEU A 88 -2.23 2.44 15.40
C LEU A 88 -2.41 1.05 14.79
N ILE A 89 -1.51 0.70 13.88
CA ILE A 89 -1.54 -0.53 13.10
C ILE A 89 -0.33 -1.38 13.51
N ASN A 90 -0.54 -2.66 13.79
CA ASN A 90 0.53 -3.66 13.80
C ASN A 90 0.29 -4.60 12.61
N ASP A 91 1.19 -4.56 11.62
CA ASP A 91 1.17 -5.45 10.46
C ASP A 91 2.22 -6.55 10.66
N GLN A 92 1.78 -7.80 10.65
CA GLN A 92 2.63 -8.98 10.64
C GLN A 92 2.61 -9.57 9.23
N TYR A 93 3.70 -9.49 8.47
CA TYR A 93 3.77 -9.99 7.09
C TYR A 93 4.29 -11.43 7.06
N PHE A 94 3.74 -12.22 6.14
CA PHE A 94 4.00 -13.65 5.98
C PHE A 94 4.45 -13.96 4.55
N ASP A 95 5.47 -14.81 4.41
CA ASP A 95 5.97 -15.30 3.12
C ASP A 95 6.52 -16.73 3.27
N ASP A 96 6.90 -17.33 2.16
CA ASP A 96 7.41 -18.69 1.96
C ASP A 96 8.73 -18.61 1.18
N ASP A 97 9.82 -18.22 1.84
CA ASP A 97 11.14 -17.98 1.23
C ASP A 97 11.09 -17.10 -0.06
N ASP A 98 10.49 -15.91 0.08
CA ASP A 98 10.19 -14.92 -0.99
C ASP A 98 9.18 -15.38 -2.08
N THR A 99 8.55 -16.55 -1.96
CA THR A 99 7.66 -17.15 -2.98
C THR A 99 6.36 -16.37 -3.24
N LEU A 100 5.88 -15.56 -2.28
CA LEU A 100 4.75 -14.65 -2.46
C LEU A 100 5.22 -13.28 -2.96
N CYS A 101 6.18 -12.62 -2.27
CA CYS A 101 6.59 -11.27 -2.66
C CYS A 101 7.29 -11.22 -4.03
N SER A 102 7.99 -12.27 -4.45
CA SER A 102 8.57 -12.38 -5.80
C SER A 102 7.51 -12.49 -6.91
N ARG A 103 6.30 -12.94 -6.58
CA ARG A 103 5.13 -12.92 -7.47
C ARG A 103 4.29 -11.66 -7.34
N GLY A 104 4.73 -10.70 -6.51
CA GLY A 104 4.00 -9.46 -6.26
C GLY A 104 2.78 -9.64 -5.35
N ILE A 105 2.85 -10.57 -4.38
CA ILE A 105 1.81 -10.81 -3.37
C ILE A 105 2.39 -10.49 -1.98
N TRP A 106 1.70 -9.66 -1.21
CA TRP A 106 2.08 -9.35 0.18
C TRP A 106 0.95 -9.72 1.12
N VAL A 107 1.09 -10.86 1.81
CA VAL A 107 0.15 -11.33 2.83
C VAL A 107 0.51 -10.73 4.18
N ARG A 108 -0.49 -10.19 4.89
CA ARG A 108 -0.32 -9.65 6.24
C ARG A 108 -1.52 -9.97 7.13
N ARG A 109 -1.24 -10.17 8.42
CA ARG A 109 -2.24 -10.12 9.48
C ARG A 109 -2.14 -8.76 10.17
N ARG A 110 -3.19 -7.96 10.05
CA ARG A 110 -3.29 -6.61 10.59
C ARG A 110 -4.03 -6.60 11.92
N ILE A 111 -3.48 -5.91 12.91
CA ILE A 111 -4.19 -5.49 14.12
C ILE A 111 -4.29 -3.97 14.09
N GLU A 112 -5.47 -3.44 13.78
CA GLU A 112 -5.73 -1.99 13.84
C GLU A 112 -6.35 -1.57 15.18
N ARG A 113 -6.01 -0.37 15.63
CA ARG A 113 -6.64 0.38 16.73
C ARG A 113 -6.92 1.81 16.30
N THR A 114 -8.19 2.22 16.28
CA THR A 114 -8.60 3.58 15.90
C THR A 114 -8.62 4.49 17.13
N LEU A 115 -7.99 5.67 17.04
CA LEU A 115 -7.86 6.67 18.10
C LEU A 115 -8.80 7.87 17.87
N LEU A 116 -9.57 8.27 18.89
CA LEU A 116 -10.57 9.36 18.72
C LEU A 116 -10.05 10.79 18.92
N SER A 117 -9.00 11.02 19.71
CA SER A 117 -8.69 12.36 20.23
C SER A 117 -7.35 12.91 19.76
N ARG A 118 -7.35 14.18 19.33
CA ARG A 118 -6.14 14.96 19.00
C ARG A 118 -5.39 15.46 20.25
N ASP A 119 -6.13 15.80 21.31
CA ASP A 119 -5.68 16.79 22.29
C ASP A 119 -5.76 16.32 23.76
N PHE A 120 -6.12 15.06 24.01
CA PHE A 120 -6.12 14.46 25.37
C PHE A 120 -4.88 13.60 25.64
N PRO A 121 -4.32 13.62 26.86
CA PRO A 121 -3.10 12.90 27.21
C PRO A 121 -3.25 11.36 27.22
N PHE A 122 -4.49 10.85 27.17
CA PHE A 122 -4.78 9.41 27.12
C PHE A 122 -5.46 9.07 25.79
N GLN A 123 -4.69 8.51 24.86
CA GLN A 123 -5.19 7.98 23.59
C GLN A 123 -5.88 6.63 23.81
N VAL A 124 -7.19 6.65 24.07
CA VAL A 124 -7.99 5.43 24.23
C VAL A 124 -8.37 4.87 22.84
N PRO A 125 -8.05 3.60 22.52
CA PRO A 125 -8.57 2.93 21.33
C PRO A 125 -10.08 2.69 21.43
N VAL A 126 -10.83 3.09 20.41
CA VAL A 126 -12.32 2.97 20.41
C VAL A 126 -12.84 1.94 19.42
N LYS A 127 -12.11 1.64 18.35
CA LYS A 127 -12.29 0.41 17.56
C LYS A 127 -10.98 -0.37 17.57
N ARG A 128 -11.08 -1.70 17.63
CA ARG A 128 -9.99 -2.64 17.34
C ARG A 128 -10.48 -3.65 16.32
N SER A 129 -9.68 -3.96 15.32
CA SER A 129 -9.90 -5.11 14.44
C SER A 129 -8.70 -6.06 14.44
N LEU A 130 -8.92 -7.25 13.91
CA LEU A 130 -7.91 -8.24 13.57
C LEU A 130 -8.36 -8.82 12.23
N GLU A 131 -7.67 -8.45 11.16
CA GLU A 131 -8.03 -8.78 9.79
C GLU A 131 -6.83 -9.41 9.07
N TRP A 132 -7.09 -10.40 8.23
CA TRP A 132 -6.11 -10.89 7.25
C TRP A 132 -6.32 -10.11 5.96
N GLU A 133 -5.23 -9.66 5.36
CA GLU A 133 -5.23 -8.86 4.14
C GLU A 133 -4.11 -9.36 3.21
N ALA A 134 -4.32 -9.29 1.90
CA ALA A 134 -3.29 -9.52 0.90
C ALA A 134 -3.35 -8.48 -0.22
N LYS A 135 -2.23 -7.79 -0.49
CA LYS A 135 -2.07 -6.98 -1.71
C LYS A 135 -1.54 -7.85 -2.85
N ILE A 136 -2.25 -7.87 -3.98
CA ILE A 136 -1.82 -8.50 -5.24
C ILE A 136 -1.45 -7.39 -6.22
N ARG A 137 -0.22 -7.37 -6.75
CA ARG A 137 0.19 -6.35 -7.73
C ARG A 137 -0.46 -6.60 -9.10
N VAL A 138 -1.26 -5.64 -9.56
CA VAL A 138 -1.79 -5.62 -10.94
C VAL A 138 -0.92 -4.77 -11.88
N GLY A 139 -0.08 -3.89 -11.33
CA GLY A 139 0.90 -3.10 -12.10
C GLY A 139 1.70 -2.11 -11.25
N GLY A 140 2.33 -1.13 -11.91
CA GLY A 140 3.16 -0.11 -11.26
C GLY A 140 4.55 -0.56 -10.79
N ASP A 141 5.29 0.37 -10.22
CA ASP A 141 6.69 0.26 -9.78
C ASP A 141 6.84 0.40 -8.25
N CYS A 142 7.93 1.02 -7.76
CA CYS A 142 8.18 1.25 -6.33
C CYS A 142 7.70 2.64 -5.84
N GLN A 143 7.54 3.62 -6.73
CA GLN A 143 7.03 4.96 -6.42
C GLN A 143 5.52 5.04 -6.62
N SER A 144 5.00 4.45 -7.70
CA SER A 144 3.58 4.40 -8.03
C SER A 144 3.16 2.95 -8.25
N SER A 145 2.37 2.39 -7.32
CA SER A 145 2.02 0.96 -7.30
C SER A 145 0.51 0.78 -7.55
N GLN A 146 0.13 -0.32 -8.21
CA GLN A 146 -1.27 -0.68 -8.47
C GLN A 146 -1.56 -2.06 -7.87
N PHE A 147 -2.61 -2.15 -7.05
CA PHE A 147 -2.97 -3.35 -6.30
C PHE A 147 -4.46 -3.71 -6.41
N GLU A 148 -4.73 -4.99 -6.24
CA GLU A 148 -5.99 -5.54 -5.74
C GLU A 148 -5.78 -5.91 -4.26
N GLU A 149 -6.65 -5.43 -3.36
CA GLU A 149 -6.67 -5.90 -1.96
C GLU A 149 -7.67 -7.05 -1.80
N VAL A 150 -7.24 -8.13 -1.14
CA VAL A 150 -8.08 -9.26 -0.73
C VAL A 150 -8.14 -9.29 0.79
N VAL A 151 -9.35 -9.20 1.37
CA VAL A 151 -9.57 -9.11 2.82
C VAL A 151 -10.35 -10.32 3.33
N GLY A 152 -9.99 -10.79 4.52
CA GLY A 152 -10.64 -11.92 5.21
C GLY A 152 -9.83 -13.21 5.14
N GLU A 153 -9.81 -13.97 6.24
CA GLU A 153 -8.94 -15.13 6.43
C GLU A 153 -9.15 -16.21 5.35
N GLU A 154 -10.41 -16.57 5.06
CA GLU A 154 -10.72 -17.59 4.05
C GLU A 154 -10.26 -17.16 2.65
N ALA A 155 -10.52 -15.90 2.26
CA ALA A 155 -10.15 -15.38 0.93
C ALA A 155 -8.62 -15.31 0.77
N VAL A 156 -7.91 -14.81 1.78
CA VAL A 156 -6.44 -14.75 1.81
C VAL A 156 -5.83 -16.15 1.80
N MET A 157 -6.34 -17.09 2.59
CA MET A 157 -5.80 -18.46 2.59
C MET A 157 -6.12 -19.23 1.29
N ASN A 158 -7.25 -18.94 0.64
CA ASN A 158 -7.57 -19.50 -0.67
C ASN A 158 -6.74 -18.86 -1.81
N LEU A 159 -6.22 -17.65 -1.64
CA LEU A 159 -5.18 -17.07 -2.50
C LEU A 159 -3.82 -17.76 -2.28
N VAL A 160 -3.35 -17.89 -1.03
CA VAL A 160 -2.02 -18.47 -0.73
C VAL A 160 -1.88 -19.90 -1.27
N LYS A 161 -2.93 -20.74 -1.15
CA LYS A 161 -2.96 -22.12 -1.68
C LYS A 161 -2.75 -22.23 -3.21
N GLN A 162 -2.88 -21.13 -3.96
CA GLN A 162 -2.61 -21.11 -5.41
C GLN A 162 -1.12 -20.90 -5.74
N HIS A 163 -0.31 -20.59 -4.73
CA HIS A 163 1.07 -20.12 -4.87
C HIS A 163 2.08 -20.87 -4.00
N VAL A 164 1.64 -21.37 -2.84
CA VAL A 164 2.44 -22.12 -1.86
C VAL A 164 1.88 -23.53 -1.74
N SER A 165 2.76 -24.54 -1.79
CA SER A 165 2.36 -25.95 -1.83
C SER A 165 2.00 -26.53 -0.46
N ASP A 166 2.54 -25.97 0.62
CA ASP A 166 2.25 -26.34 2.01
C ASP A 166 2.08 -25.07 2.85
N LEU A 167 0.91 -24.88 3.48
CA LEU A 167 0.67 -23.71 4.33
C LEU A 167 1.53 -23.71 5.61
N ALA A 168 2.19 -24.82 5.96
CA ALA A 168 3.08 -24.89 7.12
C ALA A 168 4.47 -24.24 6.89
N SER A 169 4.89 -23.97 5.64
CA SER A 169 6.13 -23.21 5.37
C SER A 169 5.94 -21.69 5.47
N LEU A 170 4.70 -21.21 5.38
CA LEU A 170 4.34 -19.81 5.48
C LEU A 170 4.63 -19.27 6.90
N HIS A 171 5.63 -18.40 7.01
CA HIS A 171 6.12 -17.90 8.30
C HIS A 171 6.19 -16.37 8.34
N LYS A 172 6.22 -15.80 9.56
CA LYS A 172 6.24 -14.34 9.74
C LYS A 172 7.65 -13.79 9.46
N VAL A 173 7.79 -13.09 8.33
CA VAL A 173 9.06 -12.48 7.87
C VAL A 173 9.28 -11.06 8.41
N VAL A 174 8.20 -10.32 8.71
CA VAL A 174 8.25 -8.92 9.18
C VAL A 174 7.17 -8.67 10.25
N ASP A 175 7.50 -7.84 11.24
CA ASP A 175 6.57 -7.31 12.24
C ASP A 175 6.82 -5.80 12.35
N ILE A 176 5.83 -4.97 12.00
CA ILE A 176 5.95 -3.51 11.96
C ILE A 176 4.75 -2.88 12.69
N ASN A 177 5.06 -1.96 13.61
CA ASN A 177 4.09 -1.01 14.15
C ASN A 177 4.06 0.24 13.28
N THR A 178 2.89 0.84 13.05
CA THR A 178 2.73 2.08 12.29
C THR A 178 1.68 2.97 12.95
N LEU A 179 2.04 4.22 13.23
CA LEU A 179 1.08 5.30 13.45
C LEU A 179 0.72 5.88 12.08
N ARG A 180 -0.47 5.56 11.59
CA ARG A 180 -1.04 6.04 10.32
C ARG A 180 -1.92 7.25 10.58
N LYS A 181 -1.60 8.38 9.95
CA LYS A 181 -2.46 9.57 9.86
C LYS A 181 -3.03 9.65 8.45
N ALA A 182 -4.33 9.87 8.31
CA ALA A 182 -4.99 9.93 7.01
C ALA A 182 -5.89 11.16 6.86
N TRP A 183 -6.03 11.66 5.63
CA TRP A 183 -6.93 12.75 5.27
C TRP A 183 -7.61 12.40 3.95
N THR A 184 -8.93 12.41 3.88
CA THR A 184 -9.63 12.37 2.58
C THR A 184 -9.43 13.70 1.88
N VAL A 185 -9.07 13.67 0.60
CA VAL A 185 -8.86 14.86 -0.23
C VAL A 185 -10.01 15.02 -1.21
N ARG A 186 -10.46 16.26 -1.41
CA ARG A 186 -11.33 16.64 -2.53
C ARG A 186 -10.68 17.80 -3.28
N GLU A 187 -10.42 17.60 -4.56
CA GLU A 187 -9.99 18.66 -5.49
C GLU A 187 -11.24 19.23 -6.17
N HIS A 188 -11.50 20.53 -6.00
CA HIS A 188 -12.59 21.21 -6.69
C HIS A 188 -12.19 21.47 -8.15
N VAL A 189 -12.53 20.53 -9.04
CA VAL A 189 -12.41 20.69 -10.50
C VAL A 189 -13.78 20.94 -11.09
N GLU A 190 -13.95 21.98 -11.91
CA GLU A 190 -15.21 22.33 -12.59
C GLU A 190 -15.58 21.37 -13.75
N ARG A 191 -15.01 20.16 -13.79
CA ARG A 191 -15.26 19.16 -14.83
C ARG A 191 -16.08 18.00 -14.27
N ALA A 192 -17.39 18.09 -14.46
CA ALA A 192 -18.30 16.97 -14.22
C ALA A 192 -18.00 15.81 -15.18
N LEU A 193 -17.42 14.72 -14.66
CA LEU A 193 -17.31 13.44 -15.34
C LEU A 193 -17.59 12.30 -14.35
N ALA A 194 -18.71 11.61 -14.60
CA ALA A 194 -19.09 10.29 -14.06
C ALA A 194 -19.00 10.07 -12.55
N ASP A 195 -20.19 10.14 -11.93
CA ASP A 195 -20.73 9.49 -10.73
C ASP A 195 -20.05 8.14 -10.31
N ARG A 196 -18.80 8.20 -9.85
CA ARG A 196 -18.03 7.09 -9.26
C ARG A 196 -17.59 7.47 -7.86
N GLU A 197 -17.72 6.56 -6.89
CA GLU A 197 -17.24 6.78 -5.51
C GLU A 197 -15.71 6.65 -5.37
N GLN A 198 -14.94 7.16 -6.34
CA GLN A 198 -13.48 7.21 -6.26
C GLN A 198 -13.05 8.01 -5.02
N ARG A 199 -12.23 7.40 -4.16
CA ARG A 199 -11.82 7.99 -2.88
C ARG A 199 -10.33 8.28 -2.87
N MET A 200 -9.97 9.56 -2.91
CA MET A 200 -8.59 9.99 -2.71
C MET A 200 -8.29 10.20 -1.22
N MET A 201 -7.24 9.56 -0.74
CA MET A 201 -6.67 9.79 0.59
C MET A 201 -5.21 10.22 0.48
N VAL A 202 -4.82 11.17 1.32
CA VAL A 202 -3.41 11.41 1.67
C VAL A 202 -3.15 10.72 2.99
N VAL A 203 -2.06 9.98 3.05
CA VAL A 203 -1.62 9.19 4.18
C VAL A 203 -0.20 9.58 4.56
N ILE A 204 0.07 9.62 5.86
CA ILE A 204 1.41 9.74 6.44
C ILE A 204 1.56 8.62 7.46
N ASP A 205 2.47 7.69 7.15
CA ASP A 205 2.80 6.55 8.01
C ASP A 205 4.12 6.80 8.73
N SER A 206 4.11 6.59 10.04
CA SER A 206 5.27 6.63 10.93
C SER A 206 5.47 5.24 11.51
N SER A 207 6.40 4.47 10.94
CA SER A 207 6.62 3.05 11.25
C SER A 207 7.80 2.81 12.19
N THR A 208 7.69 1.78 13.02
CA THR A 208 8.76 1.21 13.85
C THR A 208 8.68 -0.32 13.87
N ALA A 209 9.71 -1.02 14.38
CA ALA A 209 9.70 -2.48 14.45
C ALA A 209 8.69 -3.02 15.49
N GLY A 210 8.23 -4.25 15.26
CA GLY A 210 7.50 -5.05 16.22
C GLY A 210 8.34 -5.41 17.45
N GLY A 211 7.69 -5.54 18.61
CA GLY A 211 8.34 -5.93 19.87
C GLY A 211 9.22 -4.88 20.54
N THR A 212 9.60 -3.79 19.86
CA THR A 212 10.49 -2.75 20.40
C THR A 212 9.78 -1.88 21.44
N VAL A 213 10.00 -2.18 22.72
CA VAL A 213 9.73 -1.24 23.82
C VAL A 213 10.97 -0.36 23.96
N VAL A 214 10.93 0.88 23.49
CA VAL A 214 12.06 1.83 23.56
C VAL A 214 12.42 2.07 25.03
N ARG A 215 13.56 1.55 25.48
CA ARG A 215 14.00 1.61 26.89
C ARG A 215 15.05 2.68 27.13
N GLY A 216 14.65 3.93 26.86
CA GLY A 216 15.46 5.12 27.14
C GLY A 216 16.09 5.75 25.89
N PRO A 217 16.89 6.82 26.07
CA PRO A 217 17.33 7.68 24.97
C PRO A 217 18.55 7.17 24.19
N GLU A 218 19.15 6.04 24.56
CA GLU A 218 20.43 5.55 23.99
C GLU A 218 20.30 4.36 23.02
N GLU A 219 19.09 3.82 22.79
CA GLU A 219 18.87 2.74 21.81
C GLU A 219 18.79 3.27 20.36
N GLU A 220 19.93 3.70 19.79
CA GLU A 220 20.09 4.10 18.38
C GLU A 220 19.72 2.99 17.35
N SER A 221 19.46 1.76 17.79
CA SER A 221 19.24 0.60 16.93
C SER A 221 17.81 0.44 16.41
N ALA A 222 16.81 1.04 17.06
CA ALA A 222 15.40 0.82 16.75
C ALA A 222 15.02 1.26 15.32
N PHE A 223 14.35 0.40 14.55
CA PHE A 223 13.81 0.78 13.25
C PHE A 223 12.85 1.96 13.38
N HIS A 224 13.08 3.02 12.60
CA HIS A 224 12.13 4.09 12.36
C HIS A 224 12.12 4.46 10.88
N HIS A 225 10.93 4.62 10.30
CA HIS A 225 10.75 5.09 8.94
C HIS A 225 9.49 5.95 8.82
N MET A 226 9.51 6.92 7.91
CA MET A 226 8.36 7.78 7.63
C MET A 226 8.16 7.94 6.13
N VAL A 227 6.97 7.63 5.64
CA VAL A 227 6.60 7.75 4.22
C VAL A 227 5.22 8.38 4.09
N GLY A 228 5.02 9.13 3.00
CA GLY A 228 3.73 9.66 2.61
C GLY A 228 3.22 8.88 1.40
N GLU A 229 1.94 8.57 1.39
CA GLU A 229 1.26 7.83 0.32
C GLU A 229 0.02 8.65 -0.09
N VAL A 230 -0.21 8.83 -1.39
CA VAL A 230 -1.50 9.32 -1.91
C VAL A 230 -2.19 8.11 -2.56
N GLU A 231 -3.29 7.68 -1.96
CA GLU A 231 -4.04 6.48 -2.29
C GLU A 231 -5.32 6.89 -3.04
N LEU A 232 -5.61 6.26 -4.19
CA LEU A 232 -6.94 6.23 -4.82
C LEU A 232 -7.51 4.83 -4.69
N THR A 233 -8.70 4.68 -4.10
CA THR A 233 -9.44 3.40 -4.14
C THR A 233 -10.68 3.47 -5.04
N LEU A 234 -11.03 2.31 -5.60
CA LEU A 234 -12.20 2.07 -6.44
C LEU A 234 -12.71 0.65 -6.22
N ASP A 235 -13.94 0.51 -5.73
CA ASP A 235 -14.70 -0.73 -5.82
C ASP A 235 -15.07 -0.99 -7.30
N LEU A 236 -14.70 -2.17 -7.81
CA LEU A 236 -14.98 -2.59 -9.19
C LEU A 236 -15.81 -3.87 -9.19
N GLU A 237 -17.03 -3.80 -9.72
CA GLU A 237 -17.87 -4.98 -9.98
C GLU A 237 -17.26 -5.89 -11.05
N LEU A 238 -17.37 -7.20 -10.85
CA LEU A 238 -16.79 -8.24 -11.69
C LEU A 238 -17.87 -9.14 -12.31
N GLY A 239 -17.69 -9.49 -13.58
CA GLY A 239 -18.57 -10.41 -14.30
C GLY A 239 -18.18 -11.88 -14.11
N GLU A 240 -18.91 -12.77 -14.78
CA GLU A 240 -18.61 -14.22 -14.74
C GLU A 240 -17.36 -14.61 -15.54
N ASP A 241 -16.94 -13.77 -16.50
CA ASP A 241 -15.78 -14.01 -17.37
C ASP A 241 -14.48 -13.51 -16.71
N GLY A 242 -13.73 -14.44 -16.12
CA GLY A 242 -12.44 -14.16 -15.49
C GLY A 242 -11.40 -13.49 -16.41
N THR A 243 -11.45 -13.71 -17.72
CA THR A 243 -10.52 -13.09 -18.67
C THR A 243 -10.87 -11.62 -18.89
N LYS A 244 -12.17 -11.31 -19.04
CA LYS A 244 -12.66 -9.92 -19.08
C LYS A 244 -12.39 -9.20 -17.76
N ASN A 245 -12.55 -9.88 -16.62
CA ASN A 245 -12.26 -9.30 -15.30
C ASN A 245 -10.80 -8.86 -15.15
N VAL A 246 -9.83 -9.69 -15.57
CA VAL A 246 -8.39 -9.31 -15.54
C VAL A 246 -8.11 -8.08 -16.41
N MET A 247 -8.71 -8.02 -17.60
CA MET A 247 -8.57 -6.86 -18.50
C MET A 247 -9.24 -5.60 -17.93
N ALA A 248 -10.43 -5.73 -17.32
CA ALA A 248 -11.17 -4.64 -16.69
C ALA A 248 -10.40 -4.06 -15.49
N LYS A 249 -9.90 -4.92 -14.59
CA LYS A 249 -9.06 -4.52 -13.45
C LYS A 249 -7.85 -3.70 -13.90
N ARG A 250 -7.12 -4.19 -14.92
CA ARG A 250 -5.94 -3.51 -15.45
C ARG A 250 -6.28 -2.17 -16.13
N ALA A 251 -7.38 -2.10 -16.88
CA ALA A 251 -7.84 -0.86 -17.49
C ALA A 251 -8.27 0.19 -16.45
N ALA A 252 -8.96 -0.23 -15.38
CA ALA A 252 -9.35 0.64 -14.28
C ALA A 252 -8.12 1.18 -13.52
N ALA A 253 -7.17 0.31 -13.16
CA ALA A 253 -5.95 0.68 -12.46
C ALA A 253 -5.06 1.66 -13.26
N GLU A 254 -5.01 1.54 -14.59
CA GLU A 254 -4.23 2.46 -15.44
C GLU A 254 -4.90 3.84 -15.60
N LEU A 255 -6.25 3.89 -15.61
CA LEU A 255 -7.00 5.14 -15.55
C LEU A 255 -6.79 5.84 -14.20
N MET A 256 -6.91 5.11 -13.08
CA MET A 256 -6.62 5.61 -11.73
C MET A 256 -5.17 6.10 -11.60
N LYS A 257 -4.20 5.38 -12.17
CA LYS A 257 -2.80 5.83 -12.23
C LYS A 257 -2.64 7.12 -13.02
N THR A 258 -3.28 7.23 -14.19
CA THR A 258 -3.23 8.45 -15.01
C THR A 258 -3.80 9.65 -14.26
N GLU A 259 -4.90 9.46 -13.54
CA GLU A 259 -5.51 10.48 -12.66
C GLU A 259 -4.58 10.88 -11.50
N LEU A 260 -4.00 9.90 -10.81
CA LEU A 260 -3.10 10.11 -9.68
C LEU A 260 -1.79 10.79 -10.09
N ASP A 261 -1.17 10.37 -11.20
CA ASP A 261 0.05 10.99 -11.74
C ASP A 261 -0.21 12.45 -12.14
N MET A 262 -1.39 12.75 -12.68
CA MET A 262 -1.81 14.14 -12.93
C MET A 262 -2.00 14.93 -11.64
N PHE A 263 -2.65 14.36 -10.61
CA PHE A 263 -2.82 15.01 -9.30
C PHE A 263 -1.47 15.28 -8.62
N MET A 264 -0.58 14.28 -8.58
CA MET A 264 0.77 14.39 -8.02
C MET A 264 1.62 15.41 -8.77
N LYS A 265 1.48 15.50 -10.10
CA LYS A 265 2.14 16.54 -10.91
C LYS A 265 1.63 17.94 -10.59
N ARG A 266 0.30 18.13 -10.51
CA ARG A 266 -0.33 19.41 -10.10
C ARG A 266 0.15 19.85 -8.72
N ASN A 267 0.26 18.92 -7.78
CA ASN A 267 0.50 19.18 -6.35
C ASN A 267 1.92 18.81 -5.88
N SER A 268 2.89 18.79 -6.79
CA SER A 268 4.27 18.32 -6.53
C SER A 268 5.05 19.13 -5.48
N SER A 269 4.61 20.35 -5.17
CA SER A 269 5.12 21.18 -4.06
C SER A 269 4.60 20.77 -2.68
N LEU A 270 3.48 20.04 -2.62
CA LEU A 270 2.93 19.43 -1.40
C LEU A 270 3.43 17.98 -1.24
N PHE A 271 3.55 17.25 -2.35
CA PHE A 271 3.90 15.82 -2.39
C PHE A 271 5.22 15.58 -3.16
N PRO A 272 6.39 15.95 -2.59
CA PRO A 272 7.67 15.87 -3.30
C PRO A 272 8.18 14.43 -3.42
N THR A 273 8.45 13.99 -4.66
CA THR A 273 8.92 12.64 -5.01
C THR A 273 10.44 12.55 -5.23
N ARG A 274 11.20 13.58 -4.82
CA ARG A 274 12.66 13.65 -4.94
C ARG A 274 13.31 13.94 -3.57
N PRO A 275 14.34 13.18 -3.13
CA PRO A 275 14.83 11.92 -3.71
C PRO A 275 13.74 10.85 -3.79
N ALA A 276 13.97 9.74 -4.50
CA ALA A 276 12.95 8.70 -4.68
C ALA A 276 12.45 8.19 -3.30
N PRO A 277 11.14 8.26 -3.00
CA PRO A 277 10.62 7.84 -1.70
C PRO A 277 10.69 6.32 -1.53
N VAL A 278 11.00 5.87 -0.31
CA VAL A 278 11.17 4.46 0.04
C VAL A 278 9.95 3.93 0.78
N GLY A 279 9.41 2.78 0.36
CA GLY A 279 8.29 2.12 1.03
C GLY A 279 8.66 1.43 2.34
N LYS A 280 7.68 1.26 3.24
CA LYS A 280 7.85 0.71 4.61
C LYS A 280 8.66 -0.59 4.66
N LEU A 281 8.28 -1.60 3.86
CA LEU A 281 8.97 -2.90 3.82
C LEU A 281 10.40 -2.78 3.29
N THR A 282 10.62 -2.00 2.24
CA THR A 282 11.96 -1.78 1.66
C THR A 282 12.90 -1.12 2.67
N ALA A 283 12.40 -0.13 3.43
CA ALA A 283 13.15 0.50 4.51
C ALA A 283 13.44 -0.49 5.66
N TYR A 284 12.47 -1.34 6.03
CA TYR A 284 12.63 -2.35 7.08
C TYR A 284 13.70 -3.38 6.74
N PHE A 285 13.65 -4.01 5.55
CA PHE A 285 14.67 -4.98 5.15
C PHE A 285 16.06 -4.35 5.02
N ALA A 286 16.15 -3.12 4.47
CA ALA A 286 17.41 -2.38 4.41
C ALA A 286 17.94 -1.95 5.79
N TRP A 287 17.08 -1.79 6.82
CA TRP A 287 17.52 -1.64 8.21
C TRP A 287 17.98 -2.97 8.81
N LYS A 288 17.18 -4.04 8.66
CA LYS A 288 17.46 -5.36 9.24
C LYS A 288 18.80 -5.92 8.76
N GLN A 289 19.04 -5.90 7.45
CA GLN A 289 20.32 -6.31 6.85
C GLN A 289 21.52 -5.57 7.49
N ARG A 290 21.40 -4.26 7.74
CA ARG A 290 22.46 -3.47 8.39
C ARG A 290 22.64 -3.76 9.88
N GLN A 291 21.73 -4.48 10.54
CA GLN A 291 21.98 -5.04 11.87
C GLN A 291 22.61 -6.44 11.76
N ASP A 292 22.13 -7.28 10.83
CA ASP A 292 22.69 -8.61 10.58
C ASP A 292 24.17 -8.52 10.12
N ASP A 293 24.51 -7.52 9.29
CA ASP A 293 25.88 -7.17 8.85
C ASP A 293 26.77 -6.58 9.97
N ARG A 294 26.19 -6.16 11.11
CA ARG A 294 26.91 -5.62 12.29
C ARG A 294 27.19 -6.67 13.37
N LEU A 295 26.62 -7.87 13.23
CA LEU A 295 26.73 -8.98 14.18
C LEU A 295 27.67 -10.10 13.69
N GLN A 296 28.44 -9.83 12.64
CA GLN A 296 29.42 -10.71 11.98
C GLN A 296 30.83 -10.14 12.08
#